data_AF-A0A4V1V6P6-F1
#
_entry.id   AF-A0A4V1V6P6-F1
#
_cell.length_a   1.000
_cell.length_b   1.000
_cell.length_c   1.000
_cell.angle_alpha   90.00
_cell.angle_beta   90.00
_cell.angle_gamma   90.00
#
_symmetry.space_group_name_H-M   'P 1'
#
loop_
_entity.id
_entity.type
_entity.pdbx_description
1 polymer ?
#
loop_
_entity_poly.entity_id
_entity_poly.type
_entity_poly.pdbx_seq_one_letter_code
_entity_poly.pdbx_strand_id
1 'polypeptide(L)'
;MRIAASISDDFPQLGGAIEGLSESVAANPALREALEAACAGRLDKLDHALGYPTNPWIALAEPGEIEGSDPRGHYISTRRNTIVLARGLAEALDAGGEEAMRAVTVAALRGLVHWIAGTEWITPDAAPGQAFEAALLAQPLAPPTHDAPATTAEPVQPAADDGSSPVAFRLGAAILDIARRHIGQRYAFSPTPDYDDPNWSGPFDCAEYASYCAWRAYRIPYGVNRDPQKRFNSYSGYWQRDAVDRGLKIAWRDALQIPGAILLRFPPRGSPPPYGHVAISLGNGGDTYEAHGRARGVCQHNALNRSWDCAVLLPGVLYDLPDGIGSDLLVFKLLDPPAGHSPIVERAQTRLVELSLLVERQVNGIYDAATADAVAAFQEDRGLAVDGELGPETGRALGLGEIWEAAPVADRPALAAAPPVRDAAIEAEILTLARTLYGEARGEPREGQEAVANVILNRVRSARYPNTIAKVCLQRWQFSCWNESDPNRRVIEALEPGANPVFDALLEIAAAAVFGRLPVRVAGALHYYASSIAQPRWVRKSPGATLVATIGRHLFWSGIR
;
A
#
# COMPACT_ATOMS: atom_id res chain seq x y z
N MET A 1 24.13 6.27 -0.98
CA MET A 1 24.22 5.13 -0.02
C MET A 1 22.86 4.95 0.64
N ARG A 2 22.52 3.76 1.15
CA ARG A 2 21.18 3.50 1.70
C ARG A 2 21.23 2.81 3.06
N ILE A 3 20.48 3.31 4.04
CA ILE A 3 20.30 2.65 5.34
C ILE A 3 18.92 1.98 5.40
N ALA A 4 18.82 0.86 6.11
CA ALA A 4 17.52 0.21 6.34
C ALA A 4 16.64 1.10 7.24
N ALA A 5 15.34 1.16 6.97
CA ALA A 5 14.40 1.98 7.75
C ALA A 5 14.46 1.64 9.25
N SER A 6 14.52 0.35 9.60
CA SER A 6 14.67 -0.09 10.99
C SER A 6 15.94 0.46 11.66
N ILE A 7 17.07 0.51 10.94
CA ILE A 7 18.31 1.07 11.47
C ILE A 7 18.23 2.60 11.57
N SER A 8 17.55 3.25 10.62
CA SER A 8 17.31 4.70 10.66
C SER A 8 16.39 5.12 11.81
N ASP A 9 15.42 4.29 12.16
CA ASP A 9 14.50 4.52 13.27
C ASP A 9 15.20 4.31 14.62
N ASP A 10 16.06 3.28 14.70
CA ASP A 10 16.86 2.98 15.90
C ASP A 10 18.03 3.97 16.10
N PHE A 11 18.58 4.52 15.00
CA PHE A 11 19.72 5.44 15.00
C PHE A 11 19.50 6.66 14.09
N PRO A 12 18.69 7.65 14.51
CA PRO A 12 18.29 8.77 13.67
C PRO A 12 19.46 9.69 13.26
N GLN A 13 20.47 9.89 14.13
CA GLN A 13 21.61 10.73 13.75
C GLN A 13 22.51 10.05 12.72
N LEU A 14 22.57 8.71 12.73
CA LEU A 14 23.25 7.95 11.68
C LEU A 14 22.53 8.11 10.33
N GLY A 15 21.20 8.04 10.31
CA GLY A 15 20.41 8.29 9.10
C GLY A 15 20.72 9.65 8.49
N GLY A 16 20.64 10.71 9.30
CA GLY A 16 20.96 12.08 8.88
C GLY A 16 22.41 12.26 8.43
N ALA A 17 23.38 11.64 9.13
CA ALA A 17 24.78 11.68 8.76
C ALA A 17 25.03 11.09 7.36
N ILE A 18 24.45 9.92 7.07
CA ILE A 18 24.61 9.25 5.78
C ILE A 18 23.95 10.02 4.63
N GLU A 19 22.79 10.65 4.88
CA GLU A 19 22.10 11.49 3.91
C GLU A 19 22.91 12.77 3.60
N GLY A 20 23.50 13.39 4.62
CA GLY A 20 24.34 14.60 4.49
C GLY A 20 25.70 14.38 3.83
N LEU A 21 26.14 13.13 3.61
CA LEU A 21 27.44 12.85 2.99
C LEU A 21 27.55 13.39 1.55
N SER A 22 26.47 13.33 0.77
CA SER A 22 26.49 13.88 -0.60
C SER A 22 26.72 15.38 -0.60
N GLU A 23 26.07 16.10 0.30
CA GLU A 23 26.22 17.56 0.46
C GLU A 23 27.63 17.91 0.96
N SER A 24 28.15 17.13 1.91
CA SER A 24 29.50 17.30 2.46
C SER A 24 30.58 17.10 1.40
N VAL A 25 30.43 16.09 0.53
CA VAL A 25 31.35 15.85 -0.58
C VAL A 25 31.22 16.94 -1.65
N ALA A 26 30.01 17.39 -1.97
CA ALA A 26 29.79 18.46 -2.94
C ALA A 26 30.35 19.82 -2.47
N ALA A 27 30.27 20.11 -1.17
CA ALA A 27 30.79 21.32 -0.55
C ALA A 27 32.33 21.38 -0.50
N ASN A 28 33.02 20.25 -0.67
CA ASN A 28 34.48 20.20 -0.65
C ASN A 28 35.08 19.62 -1.94
N PRO A 29 35.48 20.50 -2.89
CA PRO A 29 36.08 20.08 -4.16
C PRO A 29 37.36 19.25 -4.01
N ALA A 30 38.18 19.51 -2.98
CA ALA A 30 39.41 18.76 -2.73
C ALA A 30 39.13 17.34 -2.20
N LEU A 31 38.11 17.19 -1.35
CA LEU A 31 37.63 15.87 -0.91
C LEU A 31 37.04 15.08 -2.07
N ARG A 32 36.26 15.75 -2.93
CA ARG A 32 35.72 15.16 -4.15
C ARG A 32 36.83 14.67 -5.07
N GLU A 33 37.80 15.52 -5.42
CA GLU A 33 38.93 15.16 -6.27
C GLU A 33 39.74 13.97 -5.69
N ALA A 34 39.96 13.97 -4.37
CA ALA A 34 40.65 12.87 -3.70
C ALA A 34 39.85 11.55 -3.71
N LEU A 35 38.53 11.61 -3.50
CA LEU A 35 37.62 10.46 -3.63
C LEU A 35 37.62 9.89 -5.05
N GLU A 36 37.58 10.77 -6.06
CA GLU A 36 37.60 10.42 -7.48
C GLU A 36 38.90 9.68 -7.86
N ALA A 37 40.04 10.19 -7.40
CA ALA A 37 41.34 9.56 -7.58
C ALA A 37 41.44 8.20 -6.84
N ALA A 38 40.94 8.12 -5.61
CA ALA A 38 40.95 6.90 -4.81
C ALA A 38 40.03 5.80 -5.37
N CYS A 39 38.99 6.18 -6.12
CA CYS A 39 38.09 5.26 -6.83
C CYS A 39 38.64 4.77 -8.17
N ALA A 40 39.92 5.04 -8.49
CA ALA A 40 40.58 4.65 -9.74
C ALA A 40 39.82 5.14 -11.00
N GLY A 41 39.25 6.35 -10.95
CA GLY A 41 38.55 6.95 -12.08
C GLY A 41 37.15 6.40 -12.37
N ARG A 42 36.58 5.59 -11.46
CA ARG A 42 35.18 5.09 -11.56
C ARG A 42 34.15 6.13 -11.10
N LEU A 43 34.20 7.31 -11.73
CA LEU A 43 33.39 8.50 -11.43
C LEU A 43 31.89 8.24 -11.52
N ASP A 44 31.47 7.48 -12.54
CA ASP A 44 30.09 7.08 -12.77
C ASP A 44 29.50 6.32 -11.57
N LYS A 45 30.29 5.44 -10.94
CA LYS A 45 29.88 4.69 -9.75
C LYS A 45 29.87 5.53 -8.49
N LEU A 46 30.80 6.50 -8.38
CA LEU A 46 30.86 7.43 -7.27
C LEU A 46 29.66 8.39 -7.29
N ASP A 47 29.40 9.03 -8.44
CA ASP A 47 28.24 9.90 -8.64
C ASP A 47 26.94 9.12 -8.47
N HIS A 48 26.87 7.87 -8.93
CA HIS A 48 25.69 7.03 -8.70
C HIS A 48 25.47 6.73 -7.22
N ALA A 49 26.52 6.43 -6.46
CA ALA A 49 26.42 6.08 -5.06
C ALA A 49 26.19 7.29 -4.14
N LEU A 50 26.63 8.49 -4.53
CA LEU A 50 26.38 9.75 -3.81
C LEU A 50 25.04 10.39 -4.23
N GLY A 51 24.68 10.33 -5.51
CA GLY A 51 23.49 10.99 -6.06
C GLY A 51 22.19 10.17 -5.99
N TYR A 52 22.26 8.86 -5.74
CA TYR A 52 21.08 7.99 -5.61
C TYR A 52 21.18 7.07 -4.38
N PRO A 53 20.13 6.93 -3.55
CA PRO A 53 20.11 5.96 -2.45
C PRO A 53 19.84 4.54 -2.99
N THR A 54 20.68 4.06 -3.91
CA THR A 54 20.47 2.80 -4.64
C THR A 54 21.38 1.69 -4.13
N ASN A 55 22.70 1.91 -4.07
CA ASN A 55 23.74 1.05 -3.49
C ASN A 55 25.02 1.87 -3.25
N PRO A 56 25.90 1.52 -2.28
CA PRO A 56 25.80 0.38 -1.37
C PRO A 56 24.90 0.63 -0.16
N TRP A 57 24.50 -0.45 0.52
CA TRP A 57 23.76 -0.43 1.78
C TRP A 57 24.66 -0.16 2.98
N ILE A 58 24.14 0.45 4.04
CA ILE A 58 24.77 0.61 5.34
C ILE A 58 24.11 -0.38 6.31
N ALA A 59 24.92 -1.22 6.95
CA ALA A 59 24.51 -2.14 8.01
C ALA A 59 25.37 -1.92 9.27
N LEU A 60 24.88 -2.38 10.42
CA LEU A 60 25.62 -2.35 11.69
C LEU A 60 26.08 -3.75 12.07
N ALA A 61 27.31 -3.88 12.59
CA ALA A 61 27.84 -5.12 13.17
C ALA A 61 27.94 -5.01 14.69
N GLU A 62 27.64 -6.12 15.38
CA GLU A 62 27.75 -6.23 16.83
C GLU A 62 29.23 -6.31 17.30
N PRO A 63 29.53 -5.93 18.55
CA PRO A 63 30.87 -6.09 19.12
C PRO A 63 31.37 -7.54 19.02
N GLY A 64 32.48 -7.76 18.32
CA GLY A 64 33.09 -9.08 18.15
C GLY A 64 32.66 -9.85 16.89
N GLU A 65 31.71 -9.34 16.09
CA GLU A 65 31.35 -9.92 14.78
C GLU A 65 32.38 -9.60 13.67
N ILE A 66 33.34 -8.73 13.96
CA ILE A 66 34.41 -8.34 13.02
C ILE A 66 35.73 -8.94 13.53
N GLU A 67 36.13 -10.08 12.96
CA GLU A 67 37.49 -10.60 13.16
C GLU A 67 38.52 -9.66 12.49
N GLY A 68 39.49 -9.19 13.28
CA GLY A 68 40.60 -8.36 12.78
C GLY A 68 40.36 -6.84 12.80
N SER A 69 39.55 -6.32 13.73
CA SER A 69 39.23 -4.90 13.87
C SER A 69 40.44 -3.95 13.80
N ASP A 70 40.65 -3.34 12.64
CA ASP A 70 41.39 -2.11 12.51
C ASP A 70 40.48 -0.93 12.95
N PRO A 71 40.92 -0.03 13.84
CA PRO A 71 40.22 1.23 14.13
C PRO A 71 39.99 2.12 12.89
N ARG A 72 40.51 1.75 11.72
CA ARG A 72 40.37 2.46 10.44
C ARG A 72 39.14 2.08 9.60
N GLY A 73 38.27 1.18 10.06
CA GLY A 73 36.98 0.88 9.45
C GLY A 73 37.02 -0.34 8.53
N HIS A 74 36.47 -1.46 9.00
CA HIS A 74 36.34 -2.69 8.23
C HIS A 74 35.00 -2.75 7.48
N TYR A 75 35.06 -3.17 6.22
CA TYR A 75 33.93 -3.71 5.47
C TYR A 75 34.11 -5.24 5.38
N ILE A 76 33.04 -6.04 5.48
CA ILE A 76 33.10 -7.49 5.30
C ILE A 76 32.43 -7.84 3.97
N SER A 77 33.20 -8.38 3.02
CA SER A 77 32.73 -8.81 1.69
C SER A 77 32.06 -10.19 1.69
N THR A 78 31.39 -10.59 2.77
CA THR A 78 30.52 -11.78 2.73
C THR A 78 29.20 -11.50 1.97
N ARG A 79 28.85 -10.22 1.75
CA ARG A 79 27.63 -9.80 1.03
C ARG A 79 27.95 -8.75 -0.04
N ARG A 80 27.58 -9.00 -1.31
CA ARG A 80 27.73 -8.03 -2.41
C ARG A 80 26.81 -6.83 -2.13
N ASN A 81 27.36 -5.60 -2.14
CA ASN A 81 26.66 -4.31 -2.01
C ASN A 81 26.31 -3.81 -0.59
N THR A 82 27.12 -4.12 0.42
CA THR A 82 26.93 -3.59 1.78
C THR A 82 28.24 -3.07 2.38
N ILE A 83 28.19 -1.87 2.94
CA ILE A 83 29.15 -1.26 3.85
C ILE A 83 28.65 -1.57 5.27
N VAL A 84 29.54 -2.08 6.11
CA VAL A 84 29.22 -2.42 7.50
C VAL A 84 29.93 -1.43 8.41
N LEU A 85 29.19 -0.78 9.30
CA LEU A 85 29.71 0.10 10.34
C LEU A 85 29.65 -0.61 11.69
N ALA A 86 30.58 -0.30 12.59
CA ALA A 86 30.50 -0.82 13.96
C ALA A 86 29.30 -0.20 14.67
N ARG A 87 28.45 -1.02 15.32
CA ARG A 87 27.30 -0.52 16.07
C ARG A 87 27.69 0.52 17.12
N GLY A 88 28.82 0.32 17.81
CA GLY A 88 29.32 1.27 18.81
C GLY A 88 29.60 2.67 18.25
N LEU A 89 29.88 2.83 16.95
CA LEU A 89 30.02 4.15 16.32
C LEU A 89 28.65 4.83 16.13
N ALA A 90 27.62 4.06 15.79
CA ALA A 90 26.25 4.56 15.68
C ALA A 90 25.70 4.98 17.06
N GLU A 91 25.96 4.17 18.09
CA GLU A 91 25.61 4.47 19.48
C GLU A 91 26.33 5.72 20.00
N ALA A 92 27.63 5.85 19.71
CA ALA A 92 28.40 7.04 20.09
C ALA A 92 27.93 8.31 19.37
N LEU A 93 27.51 8.17 18.11
CA LEU A 93 26.93 9.28 17.34
C LEU A 93 25.62 9.76 17.96
N ASP A 94 24.72 8.85 18.29
CA ASP A 94 23.45 9.19 18.94
C ASP A 94 23.61 9.71 20.37
N ALA A 95 24.64 9.26 21.08
CA ALA A 95 25.03 9.82 22.39
C ALA A 95 25.55 11.26 22.30
N GLY A 96 25.82 11.76 21.08
CA GLY A 96 26.22 13.12 20.79
C GLY A 96 27.74 13.32 20.84
N GLY A 97 28.27 14.02 19.84
CA GLY A 97 29.69 14.42 19.79
C GLY A 97 30.22 14.59 18.37
N GLU A 98 30.97 15.66 18.14
CA GLU A 98 31.60 15.94 16.83
C GLU A 98 32.59 14.84 16.42
N GLU A 99 33.27 14.22 17.39
CA GLU A 99 34.23 13.14 17.17
C GLU A 99 33.54 11.87 16.64
N ALA A 100 32.34 11.55 17.14
CA ALA A 100 31.57 10.39 16.70
C ALA A 100 30.99 10.60 15.28
N MET A 101 30.51 11.81 14.98
CA MET A 101 30.06 12.19 13.62
C MET A 101 31.18 12.05 12.61
N ARG A 102 32.38 12.53 12.98
CA ARG A 102 33.58 12.38 12.18
C ARG A 102 33.94 10.92 11.97
N ALA A 103 33.92 10.09 13.01
CA ALA A 103 34.25 8.68 12.92
C ALA A 103 33.29 7.90 12.00
N VAL A 104 31.98 8.15 12.10
CA VAL A 104 30.95 7.55 11.24
C VAL A 104 31.13 7.97 9.77
N THR A 105 31.34 9.27 9.54
CA THR A 105 31.55 9.83 8.19
C THR A 105 32.78 9.24 7.52
N VAL A 106 33.90 9.18 8.25
CA VAL A 106 35.15 8.59 7.76
C VAL A 106 34.96 7.11 7.43
N ALA A 107 34.32 6.35 8.31
CA ALA A 107 34.06 4.93 8.10
C ALA A 107 33.17 4.68 6.87
N ALA A 108 32.11 5.49 6.67
CA ALA A 108 31.23 5.38 5.53
C ALA A 108 31.94 5.71 4.19
N LEU A 109 32.74 6.78 4.15
CA LEU A 109 33.48 7.18 2.94
C LEU A 109 34.57 6.17 2.57
N ARG A 110 35.28 5.61 3.56
CA ARG A 110 36.24 4.52 3.34
C ARG A 110 35.59 3.25 2.82
N GLY A 111 34.41 2.91 3.30
CA GLY A 111 33.62 1.80 2.78
C GLY A 111 33.04 2.04 1.37
N LEU A 112 32.88 3.31 0.98
CA LEU A 112 32.36 3.71 -0.33
C LEU A 112 33.44 3.68 -1.44
N VAL A 113 34.61 4.28 -1.19
CA VAL A 113 35.88 3.78 -1.76
C VAL A 113 35.97 2.30 -1.35
N HIS A 114 36.87 1.43 -1.77
CA HIS A 114 36.68 -0.01 -1.48
C HIS A 114 35.42 -0.66 -2.10
N TRP A 115 34.16 -0.32 -1.77
CA TRP A 115 33.00 -0.86 -2.51
C TRP A 115 33.08 -0.50 -3.99
N ILE A 116 33.39 0.77 -4.32
CA ILE A 116 33.60 1.19 -5.70
C ILE A 116 34.85 0.55 -6.28
N ALA A 117 35.96 0.52 -5.52
CA ALA A 117 37.30 0.14 -5.98
C ALA A 117 37.57 -1.39 -5.98
N GLY A 118 36.76 -2.18 -5.28
CA GLY A 118 36.98 -3.61 -5.07
C GLY A 118 38.35 -3.89 -4.44
N THR A 119 38.98 -4.99 -4.86
CA THR A 119 40.36 -5.36 -4.46
C THR A 119 41.44 -4.41 -5.00
N GLU A 120 41.07 -3.47 -5.88
CA GLU A 120 41.97 -2.47 -6.47
C GLU A 120 41.95 -1.15 -5.68
N TRP A 121 41.40 -1.12 -4.47
CA TRP A 121 41.60 0.03 -3.60
C TRP A 121 43.10 0.26 -3.47
N ILE A 122 43.56 1.35 -4.08
CA ILE A 122 44.93 1.83 -3.97
C ILE A 122 45.08 2.13 -2.49
N THR A 123 45.70 1.19 -1.78
CA THR A 123 45.75 1.11 -0.31
C THR A 123 46.01 2.47 0.32
N PRO A 124 45.60 2.73 1.58
CA PRO A 124 45.82 4.01 2.25
C PRO A 124 47.23 4.58 2.09
N ASP A 125 48.23 3.71 2.00
CA ASP A 125 49.65 4.06 1.89
C ASP A 125 50.14 4.40 0.47
N ALA A 126 49.31 4.25 -0.56
CA ALA A 126 49.64 4.65 -1.92
C ALA A 126 49.16 6.08 -2.20
N ALA A 127 49.82 6.80 -3.11
CA ALA A 127 49.66 8.25 -3.25
C ALA A 127 48.19 8.74 -3.38
N PRO A 128 47.30 8.09 -4.17
CA PRO A 128 45.87 8.42 -4.18
C PRO A 128 45.14 8.18 -2.84
N GLY A 129 45.49 7.10 -2.13
CA GLY A 129 44.97 6.80 -0.79
C GLY A 129 45.44 7.82 0.25
N GLN A 130 46.72 8.19 0.22
CA GLN A 130 47.30 9.20 1.12
C GLN A 130 46.66 10.58 0.90
N ALA A 131 46.38 10.95 -0.35
CA ALA A 131 45.69 12.20 -0.68
C ALA A 131 44.24 12.22 -0.16
N PHE A 132 43.52 11.10 -0.28
CA PHE A 132 42.19 10.94 0.29
C PHE A 132 42.18 11.03 1.82
N GLU A 133 43.11 10.35 2.48
CA GLU A 133 43.23 10.39 3.94
C GLU A 133 43.63 11.79 4.45
N ALA A 134 44.52 12.49 3.75
CA ALA A 134 44.85 13.88 4.06
C ALA A 134 43.64 14.82 3.89
N ALA A 135 42.84 14.61 2.83
CA ALA A 135 41.63 15.39 2.58
C ALA A 135 40.57 15.18 3.66
N LEU A 136 40.42 13.96 4.19
CA LEU A 136 39.54 13.64 5.33
C LEU A 136 40.01 14.30 6.63
N LEU A 137 41.33 14.39 6.85
CA LEU A 137 41.90 15.01 8.04
C LEU A 137 41.69 16.54 8.07
N ALA A 138 41.63 17.17 6.89
CA ALA A 138 41.49 18.61 6.72
C ALA A 138 40.04 19.14 6.75
N GLN A 139 39.02 18.27 6.86
CA GLN A 139 37.61 18.70 6.84
C GLN A 139 37.11 19.25 8.20
N PRO A 140 36.42 20.41 8.21
CA PRO A 140 35.49 20.73 9.28
C PRO A 140 34.19 19.95 9.05
N LEU A 141 33.99 18.85 9.78
CA LEU A 141 32.77 18.06 9.76
C LEU A 141 31.82 18.62 10.84
N ALA A 142 31.09 19.68 10.51
CA ALA A 142 30.09 20.22 11.44
C ALA A 142 28.91 19.25 11.56
N PRO A 143 28.32 19.05 12.76
CA PRO A 143 27.06 18.35 12.87
C PRO A 143 25.99 19.12 12.06
N PRO A 144 24.98 18.44 11.49
CA PRO A 144 23.80 19.14 11.03
C PRO A 144 23.23 19.87 12.24
N THR A 145 23.37 21.19 12.28
CA THR A 145 22.74 22.00 13.31
C THR A 145 21.24 21.82 13.14
N HIS A 146 20.61 21.19 14.14
CA HIS A 146 19.17 21.15 14.30
C HIS A 146 18.63 22.53 14.72
N ASP A 147 19.06 23.59 14.05
CA ASP A 147 18.34 24.85 14.08
C ASP A 147 17.27 24.74 12.99
N ALA A 148 16.02 24.66 13.44
CA ALA A 148 14.87 24.80 12.57
C ALA A 148 15.06 26.07 11.73
N PRO A 149 15.13 25.98 10.39
CA PRO A 149 15.23 27.18 9.60
C PRO A 149 13.89 27.90 9.73
N ALA A 150 13.92 29.08 10.35
CA ALA A 150 12.92 30.10 10.16
C ALA A 150 12.99 30.53 8.69
N THR A 151 12.24 29.83 7.83
CA THR A 151 12.01 30.29 6.46
C THR A 151 10.53 30.58 6.32
N THR A 152 10.24 31.88 6.39
CA THR A 152 9.07 32.50 5.79
C THR A 152 9.04 32.12 4.31
N ALA A 153 8.37 31.01 3.98
CA ALA A 153 7.88 30.78 2.64
C ALA A 153 6.62 31.64 2.49
N GLU A 154 6.72 32.68 1.65
CA GLU A 154 5.52 33.29 1.10
C GLU A 154 4.65 32.20 0.43
N PRO A 155 3.32 32.31 0.51
CA PRO A 155 2.43 31.33 -0.04
C PRO A 155 2.67 31.22 -1.55
N VAL A 156 3.14 30.06 -2.00
CA VAL A 156 3.10 29.68 -3.41
C VAL A 156 1.63 29.72 -3.82
N GLN A 157 1.28 30.73 -4.61
CA GLN A 157 0.00 30.77 -5.29
C GLN A 157 -0.13 29.51 -6.14
N PRO A 158 -1.29 28.84 -6.15
CA PRO A 158 -1.49 27.68 -7.00
C PRO A 158 -1.22 28.10 -8.44
N ALA A 159 -0.29 27.39 -9.09
CA ALA A 159 -0.04 27.55 -10.50
C ALA A 159 -1.37 27.44 -11.25
N ALA A 160 -1.58 28.37 -12.19
CA ALA A 160 -2.78 28.44 -13.00
C ALA A 160 -3.03 27.08 -13.66
N ASP A 161 -4.26 26.60 -13.47
CA ASP A 161 -4.87 25.43 -14.10
C ASP A 161 -4.71 25.54 -15.62
N ASP A 162 -3.80 24.76 -16.20
CA ASP A 162 -3.46 24.79 -17.62
C ASP A 162 -4.43 23.95 -18.48
N GLY A 163 -5.72 23.94 -18.14
CA GLY A 163 -6.78 23.53 -19.06
C GLY A 163 -6.67 22.12 -19.64
N SER A 164 -5.86 21.23 -19.07
CA SER A 164 -5.65 19.86 -19.55
C SER A 164 -6.33 18.82 -18.66
N SER A 165 -7.67 18.86 -18.66
CA SER A 165 -8.62 17.85 -18.13
C SER A 165 -8.52 17.49 -16.63
N PRO A 166 -9.55 17.76 -15.79
CA PRO A 166 -9.56 17.30 -14.41
C PRO A 166 -9.72 15.77 -14.40
N VAL A 167 -8.66 15.05 -14.02
CA VAL A 167 -8.66 13.57 -13.98
C VAL A 167 -9.79 13.07 -13.08
N ALA A 168 -10.88 12.67 -13.74
CA ALA A 168 -12.00 11.94 -13.19
C ALA A 168 -11.58 10.48 -12.91
N PHE A 169 -12.50 9.67 -12.37
CA PHE A 169 -12.45 8.19 -12.23
C PHE A 169 -11.88 7.64 -10.90
N ARG A 170 -12.76 6.99 -10.13
CA ARG A 170 -12.42 6.19 -8.93
C ARG A 170 -12.71 4.70 -9.12
N LEU A 171 -12.91 4.21 -10.35
CA LEU A 171 -13.10 2.78 -10.61
C LEU A 171 -11.77 2.05 -10.72
N GLY A 172 -11.68 0.85 -10.15
CA GLY A 172 -10.51 -0.03 -10.15
C GLY A 172 -9.98 -0.33 -11.54
N ALA A 173 -10.87 -0.45 -12.53
CA ALA A 173 -10.48 -0.66 -13.92
C ALA A 173 -9.70 0.53 -14.53
N ALA A 174 -9.81 1.74 -13.98
CA ALA A 174 -9.21 2.94 -14.59
C ALA A 174 -7.67 2.89 -14.62
N ILE A 175 -7.05 2.16 -13.68
CA ILE A 175 -5.60 1.94 -13.69
C ILE A 175 -5.12 1.19 -14.93
N LEU A 176 -5.97 0.35 -15.54
CA LEU A 176 -5.62 -0.47 -16.70
C LEU A 176 -5.37 0.37 -17.96
N ASP A 177 -6.06 1.51 -18.09
CA ASP A 177 -5.87 2.43 -19.21
C ASP A 177 -4.53 3.16 -19.16
N ILE A 178 -4.04 3.44 -17.94
CA ILE A 178 -2.68 3.95 -17.75
C ILE A 178 -1.70 2.82 -18.02
N ALA A 179 -1.87 1.69 -17.31
CA ALA A 179 -0.99 0.54 -17.37
C ALA A 179 -0.72 0.08 -18.81
N ARG A 180 -1.78 -0.06 -19.63
CA ARG A 180 -1.69 -0.53 -21.02
C ARG A 180 -0.81 0.35 -21.92
N ARG A 181 -0.75 1.67 -21.68
CA ARG A 181 0.03 2.61 -22.53
C ARG A 181 1.53 2.38 -22.43
N HIS A 182 1.97 1.75 -21.35
CA HIS A 182 3.38 1.51 -21.10
C HIS A 182 3.85 0.12 -21.56
N ILE A 183 2.97 -0.71 -22.13
CA ILE A 183 3.38 -2.01 -22.69
C ILE A 183 4.51 -1.82 -23.71
N GLY A 184 5.57 -2.61 -23.56
CA GLY A 184 6.77 -2.53 -24.39
C GLY A 184 7.87 -1.61 -23.84
N GLN A 185 7.59 -0.81 -22.81
CA GLN A 185 8.62 0.03 -22.19
C GLN A 185 9.66 -0.79 -21.42
N ARG A 186 10.87 -0.24 -21.29
CA ARG A 186 12.02 -0.97 -20.76
C ARG A 186 11.90 -1.17 -19.25
N TYR A 187 12.37 -2.33 -18.79
CA TYR A 187 12.54 -2.61 -17.37
C TYR A 187 13.93 -2.18 -16.89
N ALA A 188 14.02 -1.42 -15.80
CA ALA A 188 15.28 -1.12 -15.12
C ALA A 188 15.05 -0.99 -13.62
N PHE A 189 16.04 -1.42 -12.83
CA PHE A 189 16.10 -1.05 -11.41
C PHE A 189 16.71 0.36 -11.36
N SER A 190 15.88 1.39 -11.20
CA SER A 190 16.17 2.84 -11.30
C SER A 190 16.14 3.38 -12.76
N PRO A 191 15.40 4.48 -13.05
CA PRO A 191 14.98 5.56 -12.16
C PRO A 191 13.49 5.60 -11.81
N THR A 192 13.23 6.12 -10.61
CA THR A 192 11.92 6.51 -10.11
C THR A 192 11.16 7.33 -11.15
N PRO A 193 9.90 6.99 -11.47
CA PRO A 193 9.11 7.72 -12.44
C PRO A 193 8.95 9.18 -12.05
N ASP A 194 8.94 10.08 -13.03
CA ASP A 194 8.36 11.40 -12.81
C ASP A 194 6.85 11.24 -12.66
N TYR A 195 6.38 11.31 -11.42
CA TYR A 195 4.97 11.15 -11.07
C TYR A 195 4.07 12.28 -11.62
N ASP A 196 4.64 13.43 -11.93
CA ASP A 196 3.92 14.58 -12.44
C ASP A 196 3.82 14.53 -13.99
N ASP A 197 4.73 13.84 -14.69
CA ASP A 197 4.67 13.62 -16.15
C ASP A 197 3.61 12.56 -16.55
N PRO A 198 2.52 12.92 -17.28
CA PRO A 198 1.51 11.97 -17.81
C PRO A 198 2.03 10.98 -18.83
N ASN A 199 3.14 11.30 -19.49
CA ASN A 199 3.63 10.61 -20.67
C ASN A 199 4.98 9.94 -20.39
N TRP A 200 5.30 9.73 -19.12
CA TRP A 200 6.54 9.08 -18.71
C TRP A 200 6.76 7.78 -19.48
N SER A 201 7.90 7.68 -20.15
CA SER A 201 8.19 6.57 -21.08
C SER A 201 9.02 5.45 -20.46
N GLY A 202 9.19 5.49 -19.14
CA GLY A 202 10.03 4.56 -18.41
C GLY A 202 11.50 5.01 -18.34
N PRO A 203 12.41 4.11 -17.91
CA PRO A 203 12.13 2.71 -17.60
C PRO A 203 11.36 2.55 -16.28
N PHE A 204 10.81 1.35 -16.05
CA PHE A 204 10.09 1.00 -14.83
C PHE A 204 10.64 -0.27 -14.18
N ASP A 205 10.63 -0.33 -12.85
CA ASP A 205 10.52 -1.61 -12.13
C ASP A 205 9.05 -1.95 -11.77
N CYS A 206 8.84 -3.13 -11.18
CA CYS A 206 7.49 -3.59 -10.84
C CYS A 206 6.73 -2.69 -9.85
N ALA A 207 7.43 -2.12 -8.86
CA ALA A 207 6.83 -1.28 -7.84
C ALA A 207 6.57 0.13 -8.38
N GLU A 208 7.54 0.69 -9.10
CA GLU A 208 7.45 1.99 -9.78
C GLU A 208 6.31 1.99 -10.80
N TYR A 209 6.19 0.95 -11.62
CA TYR A 209 5.12 0.83 -12.60
C TYR A 209 3.74 0.86 -11.95
N ALA A 210 3.53 0.03 -10.92
CA ALA A 210 2.25 -0.04 -10.22
C ALA A 210 1.93 1.26 -9.47
N SER A 211 2.90 1.85 -8.77
CA SER A 211 2.72 3.10 -8.03
C SER A 211 2.47 4.28 -8.94
N TYR A 212 3.19 4.38 -10.06
CA TYR A 212 2.93 5.39 -11.09
C TYR A 212 1.51 5.25 -11.65
N CYS A 213 1.11 4.04 -12.06
CA CYS A 213 -0.24 3.81 -12.56
C CYS A 213 -1.32 4.17 -11.53
N ALA A 214 -1.14 3.79 -10.26
CA ALA A 214 -2.06 4.13 -9.17
C ALA A 214 -2.15 5.64 -8.92
N TRP A 215 -1.02 6.36 -8.95
CA TRP A 215 -1.00 7.81 -8.80
C TRP A 215 -1.68 8.50 -9.99
N ARG A 216 -1.39 8.09 -11.22
CA ARG A 216 -1.99 8.67 -12.43
C ARG A 216 -3.49 8.41 -12.51
N ALA A 217 -3.93 7.22 -12.12
CA ALA A 217 -5.33 6.84 -12.15
C ALA A 217 -6.14 7.48 -11.02
N TYR A 218 -5.59 7.55 -9.81
CA TYR A 218 -6.38 7.84 -8.61
C TYR A 218 -5.85 8.97 -7.72
N ARG A 219 -4.65 9.49 -8.00
CA ARG A 219 -3.88 10.39 -7.10
C ARG A 219 -3.67 9.78 -5.70
N ILE A 220 -3.55 8.45 -5.63
CA ILE A 220 -3.28 7.72 -4.38
C ILE A 220 -1.78 7.40 -4.32
N PRO A 221 -1.03 7.92 -3.33
CA PRO A 221 0.35 7.56 -3.11
C PRO A 221 0.44 6.22 -2.37
N TYR A 222 0.35 5.11 -3.13
CA TYR A 222 0.41 3.75 -2.60
C TYR A 222 1.67 3.02 -3.06
N GLY A 223 2.30 2.29 -2.14
CA GLY A 223 3.57 1.63 -2.37
C GLY A 223 4.76 2.58 -2.44
N VAL A 224 4.64 3.76 -1.82
CA VAL A 224 5.63 4.85 -1.92
C VAL A 224 5.99 5.51 -0.59
N ASN A 225 7.15 6.15 -0.56
CA ASN A 225 7.56 7.15 0.43
C ASN A 225 7.70 8.53 -0.24
N ARG A 226 7.61 9.61 0.54
CA ARG A 226 7.90 10.95 0.02
C ARG A 226 9.38 11.05 -0.36
N ASP A 227 9.63 11.71 -1.48
CA ASP A 227 10.96 12.03 -1.99
C ASP A 227 10.98 13.53 -2.32
N PRO A 228 11.91 14.32 -1.75
CA PRO A 228 11.96 15.77 -1.98
C PRO A 228 12.24 16.17 -3.44
N GLN A 229 12.92 15.33 -4.21
CA GLN A 229 13.32 15.64 -5.59
C GLN A 229 12.35 15.09 -6.62
N LYS A 230 11.72 13.93 -6.34
CA LYS A 230 10.92 13.18 -7.32
C LYS A 230 9.47 12.96 -6.89
N ARG A 231 9.02 13.71 -5.88
CA ARG A 231 7.74 13.57 -5.17
C ARG A 231 7.60 12.28 -4.38
N PHE A 232 7.81 11.12 -5.01
CA PHE A 232 7.65 9.80 -4.40
C PHE A 232 8.76 8.84 -4.80
N ASN A 233 9.16 7.96 -3.88
CA ASN A 233 10.02 6.81 -4.13
C ASN A 233 9.23 5.50 -3.90
N SER A 234 9.36 4.53 -4.81
CA SER A 234 8.51 3.31 -4.82
C SER A 234 9.33 2.07 -4.47
N TYR A 235 8.71 1.12 -3.76
CA TYR A 235 9.37 -0.14 -3.40
C TYR A 235 8.36 -1.23 -3.09
N SER A 236 8.65 -2.48 -3.46
CA SER A 236 7.78 -3.63 -3.14
C SER A 236 7.59 -3.84 -1.63
N GLY A 237 8.54 -3.43 -0.79
CA GLY A 237 8.35 -3.41 0.67
C GLY A 237 7.47 -2.26 1.16
N TYR A 238 7.40 -1.13 0.45
CA TYR A 238 6.41 -0.08 0.75
C TYR A 238 5.01 -0.53 0.33
N TRP A 239 4.91 -1.31 -0.74
CA TRP A 239 3.66 -2.00 -1.10
C TRP A 239 3.24 -2.99 -0.03
N GLN A 240 4.16 -3.77 0.53
CA GLN A 240 3.88 -4.64 1.68
C GLN A 240 3.41 -3.84 2.90
N ARG A 241 4.11 -2.76 3.26
CA ARG A 241 3.71 -1.86 4.35
C ARG A 241 2.31 -1.31 4.13
N ASP A 242 2.06 -0.69 2.98
CA ASP A 242 0.76 -0.06 2.70
C ASP A 242 -0.36 -1.11 2.59
N ALA A 243 -0.05 -2.34 2.17
CA ALA A 243 -0.99 -3.47 2.20
C ALA A 243 -1.39 -3.84 3.63
N VAL A 244 -0.45 -3.81 4.57
CA VAL A 244 -0.70 -4.10 5.99
C VAL A 244 -1.43 -2.95 6.67
N ASP A 245 -0.98 -1.72 6.44
CA ASP A 245 -1.43 -0.55 7.20
C ASP A 245 -2.73 0.06 6.66
N ARG A 246 -2.96 -0.04 5.34
CA ARG A 246 -3.95 0.81 4.64
C ARG A 246 -4.83 0.04 3.65
N GLY A 247 -4.35 -1.05 3.06
CA GLY A 247 -5.03 -1.77 1.98
C GLY A 247 -6.10 -2.73 2.47
N LEU A 248 -7.17 -2.91 1.68
CA LEU A 248 -8.04 -4.07 1.86
C LEU A 248 -7.37 -5.28 1.19
N LYS A 249 -6.72 -6.12 2.00
CA LYS A 249 -6.07 -7.35 1.53
C LYS A 249 -7.13 -8.37 1.13
N ILE A 250 -6.93 -8.98 -0.04
CA ILE A 250 -7.76 -10.05 -0.61
C ILE A 250 -6.87 -11.20 -1.07
N ALA A 251 -7.47 -12.36 -1.36
CA ALA A 251 -6.73 -13.44 -1.99
C ALA A 251 -6.26 -13.01 -3.39
N TRP A 252 -5.04 -13.39 -3.76
CA TRP A 252 -4.50 -13.01 -5.07
C TRP A 252 -5.26 -13.64 -6.23
N ARG A 253 -5.92 -14.78 -6.01
CA ARG A 253 -6.78 -15.43 -7.01
C ARG A 253 -8.07 -14.66 -7.25
N ASP A 254 -8.68 -14.12 -6.20
CA ASP A 254 -9.86 -13.24 -6.32
C ASP A 254 -9.50 -11.97 -7.08
N ALA A 255 -8.32 -11.42 -6.78
CA ALA A 255 -7.80 -10.26 -7.49
C ALA A 255 -7.71 -10.49 -9.00
N LEU A 256 -7.46 -11.72 -9.48
CA LEU A 256 -7.43 -12.01 -10.92
C LEU A 256 -8.78 -11.81 -11.61
N GLN A 257 -9.88 -11.80 -10.86
CA GLN A 257 -11.22 -11.52 -11.36
C GLN A 257 -11.63 -10.04 -11.20
N ILE A 258 -10.78 -9.23 -10.56
CA ILE A 258 -11.07 -7.83 -10.25
C ILE A 258 -10.16 -6.93 -11.11
N PRO A 259 -10.71 -6.23 -12.10
CA PRO A 259 -9.96 -5.28 -12.90
C PRO A 259 -9.26 -4.22 -12.02
N GLY A 260 -7.94 -4.15 -12.15
CA GLY A 260 -7.06 -3.21 -11.45
C GLY A 260 -6.78 -3.51 -9.98
N ALA A 261 -7.17 -4.68 -9.47
CA ALA A 261 -6.65 -5.16 -8.19
C ALA A 261 -5.14 -5.42 -8.30
N ILE A 262 -4.41 -5.23 -7.20
CA ILE A 262 -2.94 -5.30 -7.23
C ILE A 262 -2.47 -6.58 -6.57
N LEU A 263 -1.77 -7.43 -7.32
CA LEU A 263 -1.15 -8.64 -6.79
C LEU A 263 0.22 -8.31 -6.18
N LEU A 264 0.49 -8.90 -5.02
CA LEU A 264 1.69 -8.65 -4.23
C LEU A 264 2.40 -9.96 -3.89
N ARG A 265 3.67 -10.01 -4.28
CA ARG A 265 4.66 -10.90 -3.69
C ARG A 265 5.57 -10.06 -2.82
N PHE A 266 5.63 -10.35 -1.53
CA PHE A 266 6.44 -9.63 -0.58
C PHE A 266 7.93 -9.94 -0.78
N PRO A 267 8.80 -8.97 -0.44
CA PRO A 267 10.22 -9.25 -0.24
C PRO A 267 10.43 -10.41 0.75
N PRO A 268 11.23 -11.44 0.41
CA PRO A 268 11.64 -12.50 1.34
C PRO A 268 12.29 -11.97 2.63
N ARG A 269 12.12 -12.68 3.74
CA ARG A 269 12.79 -12.38 5.02
C ARG A 269 14.26 -12.80 4.99
N GLY A 270 15.14 -11.93 5.50
CA GLY A 270 16.58 -12.17 5.61
C GLY A 270 17.41 -11.63 4.42
N SER A 271 18.27 -10.65 4.72
CA SER A 271 19.34 -10.06 3.88
C SER A 271 18.94 -9.40 2.53
N PRO A 272 18.97 -8.05 2.42
CA PRO A 272 18.51 -7.31 1.25
C PRO A 272 19.45 -7.24 0.02
N PRO A 273 18.87 -7.03 -1.17
CA PRO A 273 17.43 -7.05 -1.42
C PRO A 273 17.01 -8.39 -2.05
N PRO A 274 16.11 -9.14 -1.41
CA PRO A 274 15.25 -10.03 -2.16
C PRO A 274 14.03 -9.19 -2.54
N TYR A 275 13.97 -8.74 -3.79
CA TYR A 275 12.85 -7.92 -4.25
C TYR A 275 11.56 -8.73 -4.26
N GLY A 276 10.47 -8.12 -3.80
CA GLY A 276 9.12 -8.62 -4.03
C GLY A 276 8.71 -8.46 -5.49
N HIS A 277 7.41 -8.54 -5.76
CA HIS A 277 6.86 -8.27 -7.07
C HIS A 277 5.45 -7.69 -6.97
N VAL A 278 5.14 -6.73 -7.85
CA VAL A 278 3.85 -6.06 -7.91
C VAL A 278 3.30 -6.16 -9.32
N ALA A 279 2.02 -6.51 -9.46
CA ALA A 279 1.35 -6.59 -10.75
C ALA A 279 -0.11 -6.15 -10.67
N ILE A 280 -0.65 -5.65 -11.78
CA ILE A 280 -2.01 -5.12 -11.88
C ILE A 280 -2.88 -6.15 -12.59
N SER A 281 -3.94 -6.65 -11.95
CA SER A 281 -4.88 -7.62 -12.53
C SER A 281 -5.69 -7.03 -13.67
N LEU A 282 -5.82 -7.77 -14.78
CA LEU A 282 -6.74 -7.40 -15.87
C LEU A 282 -8.20 -7.74 -15.55
N GLY A 283 -8.47 -8.53 -14.52
CA GLY A 283 -9.83 -8.98 -14.18
C GLY A 283 -10.39 -10.06 -15.12
N ASN A 284 -9.55 -10.71 -15.93
CA ASN A 284 -9.94 -11.77 -16.87
C ASN A 284 -9.65 -13.19 -16.34
N GLY A 285 -9.30 -13.31 -15.06
CA GLY A 285 -9.07 -14.57 -14.36
C GLY A 285 -7.66 -15.13 -14.44
N GLY A 286 -6.70 -14.43 -15.06
CA GLY A 286 -5.32 -14.94 -15.14
C GLY A 286 -4.24 -13.93 -15.49
N ASP A 287 -4.57 -12.88 -16.23
CA ASP A 287 -3.55 -11.98 -16.76
C ASP A 287 -3.34 -10.74 -15.91
N THR A 288 -2.12 -10.23 -15.95
CA THR A 288 -1.69 -9.00 -15.32
C THR A 288 -0.95 -8.10 -16.29
N TYR A 289 -0.99 -6.80 -16.03
CA TYR A 289 0.01 -5.86 -16.51
C TYR A 289 1.09 -5.70 -15.45
N GLU A 290 2.34 -5.86 -15.86
CA GLU A 290 3.49 -5.77 -14.96
C GLU A 290 4.76 -5.34 -15.67
N ALA A 291 5.61 -4.59 -14.97
CA ALA A 291 7.03 -4.48 -15.32
C ALA A 291 7.72 -5.77 -14.87
N HIS A 292 7.88 -6.70 -15.80
CA HIS A 292 8.21 -8.10 -15.49
C HIS A 292 9.70 -8.32 -15.27
N GLY A 293 10.56 -7.64 -16.04
CA GLY A 293 12.01 -7.83 -15.98
C GLY A 293 12.71 -7.45 -17.28
N ARG A 294 14.04 -7.38 -17.26
CA ARG A 294 14.87 -6.87 -18.38
C ARG A 294 14.57 -7.51 -19.74
N ALA A 295 14.23 -8.79 -19.76
CA ALA A 295 13.94 -9.52 -21.01
C ALA A 295 12.60 -9.17 -21.65
N ARG A 296 11.61 -8.74 -20.85
CA ARG A 296 10.23 -8.50 -21.31
C ARG A 296 9.78 -7.05 -21.19
N GLY A 297 10.45 -6.24 -20.36
CA GLY A 297 10.01 -4.89 -20.08
C GLY A 297 8.69 -4.87 -19.30
N VAL A 298 7.86 -3.87 -19.60
CA VAL A 298 6.46 -3.82 -19.22
C VAL A 298 5.65 -4.66 -20.21
N CYS A 299 4.92 -5.65 -19.72
CA CYS A 299 4.16 -6.57 -20.56
C CYS A 299 2.86 -7.02 -19.93
N GLN A 300 2.00 -7.62 -20.76
CA GLN A 300 0.96 -8.52 -20.28
C GLN A 300 1.59 -9.87 -19.96
N HIS A 301 1.27 -10.44 -18.80
CA HIS A 301 1.76 -11.75 -18.41
C HIS A 301 0.71 -12.53 -17.62
N ASN A 302 0.90 -13.85 -17.50
CA ASN A 302 0.00 -14.71 -16.77
C ASN A 302 0.48 -14.91 -15.33
N ALA A 303 -0.40 -14.67 -14.37
CA ALA A 303 -0.08 -14.72 -12.94
C ALA A 303 -0.21 -16.13 -12.32
N LEU A 304 -0.84 -17.09 -13.00
CA LEU A 304 -1.22 -18.40 -12.41
C LEU A 304 -0.03 -19.34 -12.15
N ASN A 305 1.10 -19.13 -12.85
CA ASN A 305 2.32 -19.94 -12.71
C ASN A 305 3.36 -19.30 -11.78
N ARG A 306 2.93 -18.41 -10.88
CA ARG A 306 3.80 -17.68 -9.95
C ARG A 306 3.22 -17.72 -8.55
N SER A 307 4.09 -17.65 -7.55
CA SER A 307 3.68 -17.47 -6.16
C SER A 307 3.40 -16.00 -5.87
N TRP A 308 2.29 -15.75 -5.18
CA TRP A 308 1.86 -14.45 -4.68
C TRP A 308 1.46 -14.61 -3.22
N ASP A 309 1.81 -13.63 -2.38
CA ASP A 309 1.50 -13.67 -0.96
C ASP A 309 0.07 -13.20 -0.70
N CYS A 310 -0.36 -12.15 -1.41
CA CYS A 310 -1.72 -11.61 -1.35
C CYS A 310 -2.02 -10.72 -2.56
N ALA A 311 -3.19 -10.10 -2.54
CA ALA A 311 -3.48 -8.92 -3.34
C ALA A 311 -4.14 -7.84 -2.50
N VAL A 312 -4.21 -6.62 -3.03
CA VAL A 312 -4.84 -5.47 -2.38
C VAL A 312 -5.76 -4.73 -3.32
N LEU A 313 -6.83 -4.20 -2.74
CA LEU A 313 -7.66 -3.16 -3.32
C LEU A 313 -7.20 -1.81 -2.79
N LEU A 314 -6.95 -0.86 -3.70
CA LEU A 314 -6.43 0.46 -3.33
C LEU A 314 -7.50 1.24 -2.55
N PRO A 315 -7.15 1.83 -1.39
CA PRO A 315 -8.12 2.54 -0.55
C PRO A 315 -8.76 3.72 -1.28
N GLY A 316 -10.09 3.81 -1.24
CA GLY A 316 -10.82 4.88 -1.90
C GLY A 316 -11.06 4.69 -3.41
N VAL A 317 -10.69 3.51 -3.93
CA VAL A 317 -11.02 3.05 -5.30
C VAL A 317 -12.16 2.03 -5.23
N LEU A 318 -13.12 2.19 -6.13
CA LEU A 318 -14.32 1.36 -6.30
C LEU A 318 -14.01 0.19 -7.22
N TYR A 319 -14.16 -1.04 -6.76
CA TYR A 319 -13.83 -2.23 -7.57
C TYR A 319 -15.09 -3.02 -7.90
N ASP A 320 -15.33 -3.31 -9.18
CA ASP A 320 -16.37 -4.26 -9.58
C ASP A 320 -15.97 -5.67 -9.15
N LEU A 321 -16.41 -6.04 -7.95
CA LEU A 321 -16.20 -7.36 -7.40
C LEU A 321 -17.24 -8.30 -7.98
N PRO A 322 -16.88 -9.47 -8.53
CA PRO A 322 -17.83 -10.55 -8.73
C PRO A 322 -18.70 -10.82 -7.49
N ASP A 323 -19.94 -11.26 -7.70
CA ASP A 323 -20.75 -11.77 -6.60
C ASP A 323 -20.04 -12.95 -5.95
N GLY A 324 -19.87 -12.90 -4.63
CA GLY A 324 -19.07 -13.90 -3.91
C GLY A 324 -17.57 -13.60 -3.81
N ILE A 325 -17.10 -12.40 -4.12
CA ILE A 325 -15.77 -12.02 -3.62
C ILE A 325 -15.86 -11.76 -2.12
N GLY A 326 -15.13 -12.60 -1.38
CA GLY A 326 -15.30 -12.85 0.04
C GLY A 326 -15.77 -14.27 0.36
N SER A 327 -16.02 -15.13 -0.64
CA SER A 327 -16.53 -16.49 -0.42
C SER A 327 -15.79 -17.66 -1.08
N ASP A 328 -14.72 -17.48 -1.86
CA ASP A 328 -13.89 -18.60 -2.34
C ASP A 328 -12.40 -18.23 -2.18
N LEU A 329 -11.67 -18.49 -1.10
CA LEU A 329 -11.48 -19.66 -0.27
C LEU A 329 -11.13 -19.10 1.11
N LEU A 330 -12.06 -19.15 2.07
CA LEU A 330 -11.81 -18.71 3.43
C LEU A 330 -10.85 -19.71 4.08
N VAL A 331 -9.54 -19.54 3.86
CA VAL A 331 -8.48 -20.35 4.45
C VAL A 331 -7.75 -19.48 5.44
N PHE A 332 -7.95 -19.75 6.73
CA PHE A 332 -7.17 -19.10 7.77
C PHE A 332 -5.88 -19.86 7.98
N LYS A 333 -4.77 -19.14 7.99
CA LYS A 333 -3.43 -19.68 8.19
C LYS A 333 -2.60 -18.71 9.00
N LEU A 334 -1.52 -19.21 9.58
CA LEU A 334 -0.59 -18.40 10.34
C LEU A 334 0.05 -17.34 9.42
N LEU A 335 -0.14 -16.07 9.75
CA LEU A 335 0.50 -14.95 9.08
C LEU A 335 1.46 -14.25 10.04
N ASP A 336 2.46 -13.55 9.49
CA ASP A 336 3.40 -12.77 10.29
C ASP A 336 3.59 -11.36 9.69
N PRO A 337 2.99 -10.33 10.32
CA PRO A 337 2.18 -10.41 11.53
C PRO A 337 0.82 -11.10 11.31
N PRO A 338 0.21 -11.68 12.36
CA PRO A 338 -1.07 -12.37 12.26
C PRO A 338 -2.18 -11.43 11.79
N ALA A 339 -3.18 -11.99 11.10
CA ALA A 339 -4.37 -11.23 10.71
C ALA A 339 -5.12 -10.71 11.94
N GLY A 340 -5.89 -9.63 11.77
CA GLY A 340 -6.77 -9.12 12.82
C GLY A 340 -7.89 -10.09 13.21
N HIS A 341 -8.67 -9.71 14.23
CA HIS A 341 -9.78 -10.50 14.75
C HIS A 341 -10.77 -10.93 13.66
N SER A 342 -11.20 -12.19 13.71
CA SER A 342 -12.20 -12.83 12.88
C SER A 342 -13.18 -13.62 13.75
N PRO A 343 -14.50 -13.32 13.67
CA PRO A 343 -15.53 -14.10 14.35
C PRO A 343 -15.57 -15.59 13.92
N ILE A 344 -15.05 -15.91 12.74
CA ILE A 344 -15.01 -17.29 12.23
C ILE A 344 -13.85 -18.05 12.89
N VAL A 345 -12.70 -17.40 13.07
CA VAL A 345 -11.57 -17.97 13.82
C VAL A 345 -11.96 -18.18 15.28
N GLU A 346 -12.70 -17.23 15.86
CA GLU A 346 -13.20 -17.36 17.23
C GLU A 346 -14.11 -18.59 17.38
N ARG A 347 -15.05 -18.79 16.44
CA ARG A 347 -15.90 -20.00 16.39
C ARG A 347 -15.09 -21.28 16.24
N ALA A 348 -14.05 -21.29 15.42
CA ALA A 348 -13.16 -22.44 15.25
C ALA A 348 -12.33 -22.72 16.50
N GLN A 349 -11.77 -21.68 17.14
CA GLN A 349 -11.09 -21.80 18.43
C GLN A 349 -12.04 -22.35 19.50
N THR A 350 -13.30 -21.91 19.55
CA THR A 350 -14.31 -22.50 20.45
C THR A 350 -14.50 -24.01 20.19
N ARG A 351 -14.59 -24.44 18.93
CA ARG A 351 -14.67 -25.88 18.60
C ARG A 351 -13.41 -26.65 19.00
N LEU A 352 -12.23 -26.05 18.83
CA LEU A 352 -10.96 -26.67 19.24
C LEU A 352 -10.84 -26.77 20.77
N VAL A 353 -11.41 -25.82 21.53
CA VAL A 353 -11.54 -25.91 22.99
C VAL A 353 -12.48 -27.05 23.39
N GLU A 354 -13.64 -27.20 22.75
CA GLU A 354 -14.56 -28.32 22.99
C GLU A 354 -13.90 -29.69 22.75
N LEU A 355 -12.96 -29.74 21.80
CA LEU A 355 -12.17 -30.93 21.48
C LEU A 355 -10.90 -31.09 22.34
N SER A 356 -10.67 -30.19 23.31
CA SER A 356 -9.48 -30.17 24.17
C SER A 356 -8.15 -29.99 23.43
N LEU A 357 -8.17 -29.41 22.22
CA LEU A 357 -7.00 -29.09 21.41
C LEU A 357 -6.51 -27.64 21.61
N LEU A 358 -7.31 -26.81 22.27
CA LEU A 358 -7.00 -25.43 22.65
C LEU A 358 -7.57 -25.14 24.05
N VAL A 359 -7.11 -24.08 24.74
CA VAL A 359 -7.71 -23.65 26.03
C VAL A 359 -8.51 -22.36 25.91
N GLU A 360 -9.52 -22.18 26.76
CA GLU A 360 -10.49 -21.07 26.69
C GLU A 360 -9.85 -19.67 26.63
N ARG A 361 -8.74 -19.45 27.35
CA ARG A 361 -7.97 -18.19 27.33
C ARG A 361 -7.31 -17.86 25.97
N GLN A 362 -7.24 -18.82 25.05
CA GLN A 362 -6.67 -18.66 23.71
C GLN A 362 -7.76 -18.34 22.66
N VAL A 363 -9.04 -18.30 23.05
CA VAL A 363 -10.12 -17.85 22.16
C VAL A 363 -10.05 -16.32 22.07
N ASN A 364 -9.47 -15.83 20.98
CA ASN A 364 -9.19 -14.41 20.76
C ASN A 364 -9.57 -13.94 19.35
N GLY A 365 -10.09 -14.85 18.50
CA GLY A 365 -10.46 -14.58 17.12
C GLY A 365 -9.29 -14.30 16.18
N ILE A 366 -8.04 -14.46 16.62
CA ILE A 366 -6.83 -14.23 15.83
C ILE A 366 -6.24 -15.59 15.45
N TYR A 367 -5.93 -15.79 14.16
CA TYR A 367 -5.30 -17.04 13.70
C TYR A 367 -3.79 -17.01 13.97
N ASP A 368 -3.43 -17.31 15.21
CA ASP A 368 -2.06 -17.31 15.74
C ASP A 368 -1.43 -18.72 15.69
N ALA A 369 -0.17 -18.82 16.13
CA ALA A 369 0.59 -20.07 16.07
C ALA A 369 -0.09 -21.19 16.88
N ALA A 370 -0.65 -20.84 18.04
CA ALA A 370 -1.38 -21.80 18.87
C ALA A 370 -2.63 -22.33 18.15
N THR A 371 -3.33 -21.49 17.41
CA THR A 371 -4.49 -21.88 16.61
C THR A 371 -4.08 -22.78 15.44
N ALA A 372 -2.98 -22.45 14.74
CA ALA A 372 -2.45 -23.29 13.66
C ALA A 372 -2.02 -24.67 14.14
N ASP A 373 -1.32 -24.75 15.28
CA ASP A 373 -0.89 -26.02 15.90
C ASP A 373 -2.10 -26.88 16.31
N ALA A 374 -3.13 -26.27 16.90
CA ALA A 374 -4.36 -26.96 17.27
C ALA A 374 -5.15 -27.46 16.06
N VAL A 375 -5.16 -26.70 14.96
CA VAL A 375 -5.74 -27.14 13.68
C VAL A 375 -4.95 -28.28 13.07
N ALA A 376 -3.62 -28.24 13.08
CA ALA A 376 -2.78 -29.32 12.59
C ALA A 376 -3.00 -30.62 13.38
N ALA A 377 -3.07 -30.53 14.71
CA ALA A 377 -3.39 -31.67 15.57
C ALA A 377 -4.79 -32.24 15.31
N PHE A 378 -5.77 -31.36 15.07
CA PHE A 378 -7.12 -31.76 14.66
C PHE A 378 -7.12 -32.48 13.31
N GLN A 379 -6.39 -31.96 12.32
CA GLN A 379 -6.28 -32.56 10.99
C GLN A 379 -5.66 -33.96 11.06
N GLU A 380 -4.61 -34.12 11.87
CA GLU A 380 -3.98 -35.42 12.12
C GLU A 380 -4.97 -36.42 12.74
N ASP A 381 -5.71 -36.03 13.79
CA ASP A 381 -6.75 -36.86 14.43
C ASP A 381 -7.87 -37.29 13.46
N ARG A 382 -8.23 -36.42 12.52
CA ARG A 382 -9.31 -36.65 11.54
C ARG A 382 -8.85 -37.23 10.22
N GLY A 383 -7.56 -37.50 10.05
CA GLY A 383 -7.00 -38.05 8.81
C GLY A 383 -7.09 -37.10 7.62
N LEU A 384 -7.05 -35.78 7.88
CA LEU A 384 -7.02 -34.73 6.86
C LEU A 384 -5.58 -34.38 6.48
N ALA A 385 -5.39 -33.54 5.45
CA ALA A 385 -4.10 -32.94 5.16
C ALA A 385 -3.62 -32.10 6.36
N VAL A 386 -2.45 -32.42 6.91
CA VAL A 386 -1.88 -31.73 8.07
C VAL A 386 -1.07 -30.53 7.60
N ASP A 387 -1.76 -29.41 7.40
CA ASP A 387 -1.17 -28.16 6.92
C ASP A 387 -1.33 -26.99 7.90
N GLY A 388 -2.08 -27.20 9.00
CA GLY A 388 -2.34 -26.18 9.99
C GLY A 388 -3.23 -25.05 9.47
N GLU A 389 -3.92 -25.26 8.35
CA GLU A 389 -4.81 -24.29 7.71
C GLU A 389 -6.29 -24.64 7.94
N LEU A 390 -7.07 -23.64 8.35
CA LEU A 390 -8.51 -23.75 8.49
C LEU A 390 -9.18 -23.39 7.16
N GLY A 391 -9.24 -24.37 6.26
CA GLY A 391 -9.97 -24.32 5.00
C GLY A 391 -11.32 -25.06 5.02
N PRO A 392 -11.98 -25.23 3.85
CA PRO A 392 -13.31 -25.83 3.76
C PRO A 392 -13.41 -27.25 4.32
N GLU A 393 -12.38 -28.08 4.09
CA GLU A 393 -12.35 -29.47 4.55
C GLU A 393 -12.20 -29.55 6.07
N THR A 394 -11.23 -28.83 6.63
CA THR A 394 -11.03 -28.67 8.08
C THR A 394 -12.28 -28.06 8.75
N GLY A 395 -12.86 -27.00 8.16
CA GLY A 395 -14.05 -26.33 8.66
C GLY A 395 -15.28 -27.23 8.68
N ARG A 396 -15.50 -28.04 7.64
CA ARG A 396 -16.57 -29.05 7.62
C ARG A 396 -16.37 -30.10 8.71
N ALA A 397 -15.15 -30.60 8.88
CA ALA A 397 -14.83 -31.56 9.92
C ALA A 397 -14.99 -31.00 11.35
N LEU A 398 -14.81 -29.68 11.53
CA LEU A 398 -15.07 -28.96 12.79
C LEU A 398 -16.55 -28.61 13.02
N GLY A 399 -17.46 -29.01 12.11
CA GLY A 399 -18.88 -28.68 12.21
C GLY A 399 -19.20 -27.20 11.96
N LEU A 400 -18.40 -26.56 11.10
CA LEU A 400 -18.56 -25.18 10.63
C LEU A 400 -18.76 -25.11 9.11
N GLY A 401 -19.10 -26.25 8.48
CA GLY A 401 -19.19 -26.39 7.02
C GLY A 401 -20.17 -25.41 6.36
N GLU A 402 -21.21 -24.99 7.08
CA GLU A 402 -22.20 -24.03 6.60
C GLU A 402 -21.59 -22.66 6.25
N ILE A 403 -20.45 -22.31 6.85
CA ILE A 403 -19.70 -21.08 6.54
C ILE A 403 -19.13 -21.14 5.12
N TRP A 404 -18.67 -22.31 4.68
CA TRP A 404 -18.12 -22.55 3.35
C TRP A 404 -19.17 -22.98 2.33
N GLU A 405 -20.34 -23.47 2.76
CA GLU A 405 -21.47 -23.81 1.88
C GLU A 405 -22.38 -22.61 1.59
N ALA A 406 -22.45 -21.63 2.49
CA ALA A 406 -23.08 -20.32 2.24
C ALA A 406 -22.21 -19.41 1.36
N ALA A 407 -20.94 -19.78 1.22
CA ALA A 407 -20.01 -19.23 0.26
C ALA A 407 -20.29 -19.88 -1.12
N PRO A 408 -20.61 -19.13 -2.19
CA PRO A 408 -20.89 -19.71 -3.50
C PRO A 408 -19.74 -20.55 -4.05
N VAL A 409 -19.77 -21.86 -3.78
CA VAL A 409 -19.05 -22.84 -4.58
C VAL A 409 -19.80 -22.96 -5.91
N ALA A 410 -19.34 -22.23 -6.93
CA ALA A 410 -19.75 -22.49 -8.29
C ALA A 410 -18.50 -22.57 -9.18
N ASP A 411 -18.45 -23.67 -9.94
CA ASP A 411 -17.52 -23.98 -11.03
C ASP A 411 -16.76 -22.80 -11.61
N ARG A 412 -15.46 -22.99 -11.88
CA ARG A 412 -14.58 -22.09 -12.67
C ARG A 412 -15.42 -21.13 -13.54
N PRO A 413 -15.50 -19.83 -13.19
CA PRO A 413 -16.04 -18.88 -14.14
C PRO A 413 -15.17 -18.98 -15.40
N ALA A 414 -15.81 -19.19 -16.55
CA ALA A 414 -15.12 -19.16 -17.83
C ALA A 414 -14.31 -17.86 -17.91
N LEU A 415 -13.06 -17.93 -18.39
CA LEU A 415 -12.26 -16.74 -18.69
C LEU A 415 -13.14 -15.75 -19.46
N ALA A 416 -13.46 -14.61 -18.87
CA ALA A 416 -14.06 -13.52 -19.62
C ALA A 416 -13.05 -13.13 -20.70
N ALA A 417 -13.42 -13.27 -21.97
CA ALA A 417 -12.53 -13.00 -23.10
C ALA A 417 -12.03 -11.54 -23.13
N ALA A 418 -12.69 -10.64 -22.41
CA ALA A 418 -12.30 -9.24 -22.23
C ALA A 418 -12.84 -8.69 -20.89
N PRO A 419 -12.16 -7.71 -20.26
CA PRO A 419 -12.68 -7.00 -19.10
C PRO A 419 -13.99 -6.24 -19.42
N PRO A 420 -14.84 -5.94 -18.43
CA PRO A 420 -16.06 -5.18 -18.62
C PRO A 420 -15.78 -3.80 -19.24
N VAL A 421 -16.65 -3.36 -20.14
CA VAL A 421 -16.54 -2.05 -20.81
C VAL A 421 -16.76 -0.94 -19.79
N ARG A 422 -15.75 -0.08 -19.62
CA ARG A 422 -15.68 0.99 -18.62
C ARG A 422 -16.92 1.89 -18.55
N ASP A 423 -17.48 2.28 -19.69
CA ASP A 423 -18.58 3.25 -19.74
C ASP A 423 -19.87 2.66 -19.16
N ALA A 424 -20.16 1.38 -19.42
CA ALA A 424 -21.34 0.71 -18.89
C ALA A 424 -21.31 0.53 -17.36
N ALA A 425 -20.13 0.24 -16.78
CA ALA A 425 -19.96 0.12 -15.34
C ALA A 425 -20.09 1.48 -14.62
N ILE A 426 -19.57 2.56 -15.22
CA ILE A 426 -19.74 3.92 -14.71
C ILE A 426 -21.21 4.32 -14.70
N GLU A 427 -21.92 4.06 -15.80
CA GLU A 427 -23.34 4.37 -15.93
C GLU A 427 -24.18 3.63 -14.87
N ALA A 428 -23.90 2.35 -14.63
CA ALA A 428 -24.61 1.55 -13.62
C ALA A 428 -24.41 2.11 -12.19
N GLU A 429 -23.20 2.52 -11.83
CA GLU A 429 -22.89 3.12 -10.52
C GLU A 429 -23.62 4.46 -10.32
N ILE A 430 -23.58 5.33 -11.34
CA ILE A 430 -24.24 6.63 -11.32
C ILE A 430 -25.76 6.45 -11.20
N LEU A 431 -26.33 5.58 -12.03
CA LEU A 431 -27.77 5.36 -12.10
C LEU A 431 -28.31 4.74 -10.80
N THR A 432 -27.61 3.76 -10.25
CA THR A 432 -27.99 3.11 -8.99
C THR A 432 -27.93 4.08 -7.82
N LEU A 433 -26.88 4.91 -7.75
CA LEU A 433 -26.78 5.94 -6.72
C LEU A 433 -27.90 6.97 -6.84
N ALA A 434 -28.16 7.49 -8.04
CA ALA A 434 -29.22 8.48 -8.26
C ALA A 434 -30.59 7.94 -7.86
N ARG A 435 -30.89 6.68 -8.21
CA ARG A 435 -32.14 5.99 -7.83
C ARG A 435 -32.27 5.84 -6.31
N THR A 436 -31.17 5.51 -5.64
CA THR A 436 -31.12 5.43 -4.17
C THR A 436 -31.37 6.79 -3.53
N LEU A 437 -30.70 7.84 -4.01
CA LEU A 437 -30.91 9.20 -3.53
C LEU A 437 -32.34 9.68 -3.78
N TYR A 438 -32.98 9.23 -4.86
CA TYR A 438 -34.38 9.57 -5.12
C TYR A 438 -35.31 8.94 -4.08
N GLY A 439 -35.06 7.69 -3.70
CA GLY A 439 -35.81 7.04 -2.62
C GLY A 439 -35.60 7.68 -1.25
N GLU A 440 -34.36 8.08 -0.95
CA GLU A 440 -33.96 8.46 0.41
C GLU A 440 -33.99 9.98 0.66
N ALA A 441 -33.78 10.81 -0.36
CA ALA A 441 -33.48 12.23 -0.19
C ALA A 441 -34.11 13.17 -1.23
N ARG A 442 -35.02 12.70 -2.11
CA ARG A 442 -35.65 13.56 -3.14
C ARG A 442 -36.31 14.84 -2.61
N GLY A 443 -36.76 14.83 -1.35
CA GLY A 443 -37.41 15.96 -0.68
C GLY A 443 -36.50 16.72 0.29
N GLU A 444 -35.19 16.45 0.31
CA GLU A 444 -34.19 17.14 1.14
C GLU A 444 -33.55 18.31 0.37
N PRO A 445 -32.99 19.32 1.05
CA PRO A 445 -32.13 20.32 0.40
C PRO A 445 -30.92 19.66 -0.26
N ARG A 446 -30.28 20.35 -1.21
CA ARG A 446 -29.12 19.82 -1.95
C ARG A 446 -28.02 19.33 -1.01
N GLU A 447 -27.71 20.04 0.08
CA GLU A 447 -26.70 19.56 1.04
C GLU A 447 -27.11 18.24 1.72
N GLY A 448 -28.42 18.01 1.93
CA GLY A 448 -28.95 16.76 2.48
C GLY A 448 -28.83 15.59 1.51
N GLN A 449 -29.08 15.82 0.22
CA GLN A 449 -28.88 14.82 -0.84
C GLN A 449 -27.39 14.45 -0.98
N GLU A 450 -26.50 15.45 -0.98
CA GLU A 450 -25.05 15.25 -0.99
C GLU A 450 -24.57 14.53 0.27
N ALA A 451 -25.18 14.80 1.43
CA ALA A 451 -24.86 14.13 2.70
C ALA A 451 -25.25 12.63 2.70
N VAL A 452 -26.38 12.25 2.09
CA VAL A 452 -26.72 10.83 1.90
C VAL A 452 -25.74 10.15 0.94
N ALA A 453 -25.36 10.83 -0.16
CA ALA A 453 -24.31 10.33 -1.06
C ALA A 453 -22.95 10.19 -0.35
N ASN A 454 -22.59 11.11 0.54
CA ASN A 454 -21.41 11.02 1.39
C ASN A 454 -21.44 9.79 2.31
N VAL A 455 -22.59 9.48 2.92
CA VAL A 455 -22.72 8.26 3.75
C VAL A 455 -22.47 7.01 2.91
N ILE A 456 -23.00 6.94 1.69
CA ILE A 456 -22.75 5.83 0.76
C ILE A 456 -21.25 5.74 0.44
N LEU A 457 -20.58 6.84 0.10
CA LEU A 457 -19.14 6.85 -0.14
C LEU A 457 -18.31 6.49 1.10
N ASN A 458 -18.73 6.91 2.29
CA ASN A 458 -18.07 6.57 3.55
C ASN A 458 -18.23 5.07 3.87
N ARG A 459 -19.39 4.49 3.57
CA ARG A 459 -19.63 3.04 3.66
C ARG A 459 -18.71 2.30 2.70
N VAL A 460 -18.62 2.73 1.45
CA VAL A 460 -17.71 2.14 0.47
C VAL A 460 -16.24 2.16 0.94
N ARG A 461 -15.82 3.24 1.61
CA ARG A 461 -14.47 3.36 2.20
C ARG A 461 -14.26 2.55 3.48
N SER A 462 -15.33 2.02 4.07
CA SER A 462 -15.29 1.29 5.33
C SER A 462 -15.24 -0.22 5.06
N ALA A 463 -14.34 -0.93 5.75
CA ALA A 463 -14.27 -2.39 5.68
C ALA A 463 -15.55 -3.13 6.16
N ARG A 464 -16.54 -2.42 6.73
CA ARG A 464 -17.81 -2.99 7.21
C ARG A 464 -18.88 -3.16 6.14
N TYR A 465 -18.71 -2.53 4.98
CA TYR A 465 -19.72 -2.47 3.93
C TYR A 465 -19.12 -2.92 2.59
N PRO A 466 -19.98 -3.22 1.60
CA PRO A 466 -19.51 -3.42 0.23
C PRO A 466 -18.70 -2.23 -0.28
N ASN A 467 -17.78 -2.48 -1.21
CA ASN A 467 -16.79 -1.50 -1.68
C ASN A 467 -17.15 -0.85 -3.03
N THR A 468 -18.41 -0.96 -3.47
CA THR A 468 -18.95 -0.21 -4.61
C THR A 468 -20.21 0.53 -4.24
N ILE A 469 -20.50 1.60 -4.97
CA ILE A 469 -21.66 2.46 -4.68
C ILE A 469 -22.95 1.67 -4.91
N ALA A 470 -23.07 0.97 -6.04
CA ALA A 470 -24.21 0.14 -6.37
C ALA A 470 -24.43 -0.98 -5.35
N LYS A 471 -23.38 -1.70 -4.92
CA LYS A 471 -23.53 -2.76 -3.90
C LYS A 471 -23.93 -2.22 -2.53
N VAL A 472 -23.42 -1.06 -2.11
CA VAL A 472 -23.88 -0.42 -0.87
C VAL A 472 -25.36 -0.02 -0.99
N CYS A 473 -25.77 0.53 -2.13
CA CYS A 473 -27.15 0.92 -2.40
C CYS A 473 -28.11 -0.28 -2.40
N LEU A 474 -27.72 -1.37 -3.04
CA LEU A 474 -28.54 -2.58 -3.20
C LEU A 474 -28.40 -3.57 -2.05
N GLN A 475 -27.54 -3.28 -1.06
CA GLN A 475 -27.36 -4.15 0.10
C GLN A 475 -28.69 -4.32 0.83
N ARG A 476 -29.10 -5.57 1.03
CA ARG A 476 -30.40 -5.95 1.58
C ARG A 476 -30.68 -5.19 2.88
N TRP A 477 -31.87 -4.56 2.95
CA TRP A 477 -32.36 -3.78 4.10
C TRP A 477 -31.61 -2.49 4.45
N GLN A 478 -30.58 -2.08 3.69
CA GLN A 478 -29.85 -0.84 3.97
C GLN A 478 -30.59 0.41 3.48
N PHE A 479 -31.30 0.28 2.35
CA PHE A 479 -32.07 1.36 1.73
C PHE A 479 -33.45 0.81 1.40
N SER A 480 -34.46 1.38 2.07
CA SER A 480 -35.81 0.81 2.08
C SER A 480 -36.44 0.74 0.69
N CYS A 481 -36.12 1.72 -0.15
CA CYS A 481 -36.62 1.87 -1.51
C CYS A 481 -36.27 0.71 -2.46
N TRP A 482 -35.27 -0.13 -2.14
CA TRP A 482 -34.90 -1.31 -2.93
C TRP A 482 -35.55 -2.61 -2.46
N ASN A 483 -36.23 -2.61 -1.31
CA ASN A 483 -36.88 -3.81 -0.79
C ASN A 483 -38.06 -4.21 -1.69
N GLU A 484 -38.25 -5.51 -1.91
CA GLU A 484 -39.30 -6.05 -2.82
C GLU A 484 -40.71 -5.53 -2.51
N SER A 485 -41.02 -5.33 -1.22
CA SER A 485 -42.32 -4.87 -0.76
C SER A 485 -42.47 -3.34 -0.72
N ASP A 486 -41.42 -2.57 -1.03
CA ASP A 486 -41.49 -1.11 -0.94
C ASP A 486 -42.18 -0.51 -2.17
N PRO A 487 -43.22 0.32 -2.01
CA PRO A 487 -43.91 0.96 -3.13
C PRO A 487 -43.00 1.84 -4.00
N ASN A 488 -41.93 2.41 -3.45
CA ASN A 488 -40.98 3.22 -4.22
C ASN A 488 -40.10 2.40 -5.15
N ARG A 489 -39.98 1.07 -4.96
CA ARG A 489 -39.10 0.24 -5.78
C ARG A 489 -39.42 0.33 -7.27
N ARG A 490 -40.71 0.19 -7.61
CA ARG A 490 -41.19 0.33 -9.00
C ARG A 490 -40.95 1.73 -9.56
N VAL A 491 -41.01 2.75 -8.71
CA VAL A 491 -40.76 4.14 -9.10
C VAL A 491 -39.29 4.31 -9.45
N ILE A 492 -38.38 3.92 -8.56
CA ILE A 492 -36.94 4.12 -8.78
C ILE A 492 -36.40 3.27 -9.92
N GLU A 493 -36.91 2.05 -10.12
CA GLU A 493 -36.53 1.18 -11.23
C GLU A 493 -36.92 1.75 -12.61
N ALA A 494 -37.99 2.56 -12.67
CA ALA A 494 -38.47 3.19 -13.90
C ALA A 494 -37.81 4.56 -14.20
N LEU A 495 -36.98 5.10 -13.30
CA LEU A 495 -36.34 6.40 -13.48
C LEU A 495 -35.17 6.29 -14.46
N GLU A 496 -35.21 7.08 -15.52
CA GLU A 496 -34.17 7.21 -16.54
C GLU A 496 -33.72 8.67 -16.70
N PRO A 497 -32.48 8.93 -17.17
CA PRO A 497 -32.02 10.29 -17.44
C PRO A 497 -32.96 11.06 -18.36
N GLY A 498 -33.25 12.32 -18.01
CA GLY A 498 -34.17 13.20 -18.74
C GLY A 498 -35.65 12.96 -18.49
N ALA A 499 -36.02 11.94 -17.68
CA ALA A 499 -37.42 11.63 -17.38
C ALA A 499 -38.01 12.53 -16.27
N ASN A 500 -37.18 13.09 -15.38
CA ASN A 500 -37.63 13.85 -14.23
C ASN A 500 -36.55 14.86 -13.77
N PRO A 501 -36.84 16.18 -13.70
CA PRO A 501 -35.87 17.19 -13.28
C PRO A 501 -35.24 16.97 -11.88
N VAL A 502 -36.01 16.41 -10.95
CA VAL A 502 -35.50 16.04 -9.62
C VAL A 502 -34.51 14.89 -9.73
N PHE A 503 -34.80 13.90 -10.58
CA PHE A 503 -33.90 12.78 -10.81
C PHE A 503 -32.63 13.22 -11.55
N ASP A 504 -32.74 14.14 -12.51
CA ASP A 504 -31.59 14.69 -13.24
C ASP A 504 -30.64 15.44 -12.29
N ALA A 505 -31.16 16.23 -11.36
CA ALA A 505 -30.35 16.87 -10.32
C ALA A 505 -29.64 15.84 -9.41
N LEU A 506 -30.27 14.70 -9.14
CA LEU A 506 -29.66 13.61 -8.36
C LEU A 506 -28.63 12.83 -9.19
N LEU A 507 -28.83 12.69 -10.49
CA LEU A 507 -27.84 12.13 -11.42
C LEU A 507 -26.57 12.99 -11.44
N GLU A 508 -26.69 14.31 -11.40
CA GLU A 508 -25.52 15.20 -11.28
C GLU A 508 -24.74 14.95 -9.97
N ILE A 509 -25.45 14.82 -8.85
CA ILE A 509 -24.85 14.53 -7.54
C ILE A 509 -24.19 13.14 -7.56
N ALA A 510 -24.86 12.15 -8.13
CA ALA A 510 -24.35 10.79 -8.26
C ALA A 510 -23.10 10.74 -9.15
N ALA A 511 -23.13 11.41 -10.31
CA ALA A 511 -21.97 11.55 -11.18
C ALA A 511 -20.82 12.25 -10.45
N ALA A 512 -21.08 13.35 -9.74
CA ALA A 512 -20.08 14.00 -8.92
C ALA A 512 -19.48 13.06 -7.86
N ALA A 513 -20.28 12.18 -7.25
CA ALA A 513 -19.81 11.18 -6.30
C ALA A 513 -18.87 10.15 -6.95
N VAL A 514 -19.29 9.54 -8.07
CA VAL A 514 -18.51 8.54 -8.81
C VAL A 514 -17.20 9.12 -9.33
N PHE A 515 -17.24 10.35 -9.85
CA PHE A 515 -16.06 11.04 -10.36
C PHE A 515 -15.24 11.75 -9.27
N GLY A 516 -15.59 11.58 -7.99
CA GLY A 516 -14.82 12.11 -6.87
C GLY A 516 -14.88 13.63 -6.69
N ARG A 517 -15.86 14.30 -7.32
CA ARG A 517 -16.12 15.74 -7.28
C ARG A 517 -17.18 16.14 -6.24
N LEU A 518 -17.77 15.17 -5.52
CA LEU A 518 -18.80 15.45 -4.52
C LEU A 518 -18.22 16.17 -3.29
N PRO A 519 -18.81 17.30 -2.84
CA PRO A 519 -18.40 17.97 -1.62
C PRO A 519 -18.54 17.09 -0.37
N VAL A 520 -17.64 17.27 0.59
CA VAL A 520 -17.74 16.60 1.90
C VAL A 520 -18.70 17.39 2.79
N ARG A 521 -19.85 16.79 3.12
CA ARG A 521 -20.88 17.33 4.02
C ARG A 521 -20.85 16.66 5.40
N VAL A 522 -20.61 15.34 5.44
CA VAL A 522 -20.66 14.53 6.66
C VAL A 522 -19.51 13.52 6.72
N ALA A 523 -18.31 13.99 7.08
CA ALA A 523 -17.12 13.16 7.16
C ALA A 523 -17.29 12.04 8.22
N GLY A 524 -17.02 10.79 7.83
CA GLY A 524 -17.05 9.63 8.74
C GLY A 524 -18.45 9.19 9.20
N ALA A 525 -19.53 9.86 8.78
CA ALA A 525 -20.88 9.39 9.05
C ALA A 525 -21.17 8.12 8.22
N LEU A 526 -21.65 7.07 8.89
CA LEU A 526 -22.00 5.79 8.27
C LEU A 526 -23.49 5.47 8.37
N HIS A 527 -24.24 6.24 9.16
CA HIS A 527 -25.67 6.03 9.41
C HIS A 527 -26.40 7.37 9.43
N TYR A 528 -27.68 7.34 9.08
CA TYR A 528 -28.59 8.46 9.29
C TYR A 528 -30.00 7.95 9.57
N TYR A 529 -30.84 8.82 10.12
CA TYR A 529 -32.27 8.58 10.22
C TYR A 529 -33.06 9.90 10.20
N ALA A 530 -34.34 9.83 9.88
CA ALA A 530 -35.21 11.00 9.84
C ALA A 530 -35.52 11.55 11.25
N SER A 531 -35.48 12.86 11.43
CA SER A 531 -35.80 13.55 12.68
C SER A 531 -37.23 13.29 13.15
N SER A 532 -38.12 12.87 12.25
CA SER A 532 -39.51 12.54 12.53
C SER A 532 -39.72 11.18 13.20
N ILE A 533 -38.70 10.31 13.26
CA ILE A 533 -38.82 8.99 13.90
C ILE A 533 -38.12 8.97 15.25
N ALA A 534 -38.62 8.11 16.15
CA ALA A 534 -37.99 7.89 17.45
C ALA A 534 -36.57 7.33 17.27
N GLN A 535 -35.66 7.75 18.17
CA GLN A 535 -34.25 7.37 18.09
C GLN A 535 -34.09 5.83 17.98
N PRO A 536 -33.50 5.33 16.89
CA PRO A 536 -33.39 3.91 16.64
C PRO A 536 -32.55 3.18 17.72
N ARG A 537 -32.84 1.89 17.92
CA ARG A 537 -32.14 1.07 18.92
C ARG A 537 -30.64 0.99 18.67
N TRP A 538 -30.21 0.98 17.40
CA TRP A 538 -28.78 0.90 17.03
C TRP A 538 -28.00 2.16 17.42
N VAL A 539 -28.63 3.34 17.50
CA VAL A 539 -28.01 4.54 18.09
C VAL A 539 -27.92 4.39 19.59
N ARG A 540 -29.04 4.06 20.24
CA ARG A 540 -29.13 3.99 21.71
C ARG A 540 -28.22 2.94 22.34
N LYS A 541 -27.95 1.84 21.62
CA LYS A 541 -27.10 0.74 22.09
C LYS A 541 -25.62 0.87 21.73
N SER A 542 -25.23 1.91 20.99
CA SER A 542 -23.85 2.12 20.57
C SER A 542 -23.18 3.16 21.48
N PRO A 543 -22.25 2.77 22.38
CA PRO A 543 -21.62 3.71 23.31
C PRO A 543 -20.75 4.77 22.62
N GLY A 544 -20.24 4.46 21.42
CA GLY A 544 -19.44 5.38 20.60
C GLY A 544 -20.26 6.20 19.59
N ALA A 545 -21.59 6.17 19.67
CA ALA A 545 -22.44 6.89 18.73
C ALA A 545 -22.27 8.41 18.86
N THR A 546 -21.80 9.06 17.80
CA THR A 546 -21.61 10.52 17.76
C THR A 546 -22.45 11.12 16.66
N LEU A 547 -23.26 12.14 17.00
CA LEU A 547 -24.00 12.93 16.01
C LEU A 547 -23.00 13.82 15.26
N VAL A 548 -22.90 13.62 13.94
CA VAL A 548 -21.98 14.36 13.07
C VAL A 548 -22.62 15.66 12.58
N ALA A 549 -23.87 15.58 12.12
CA ALA A 549 -24.61 16.73 11.62
C ALA A 549 -26.13 16.48 11.61
N THR A 550 -26.91 17.55 11.60
CA THR A 550 -28.32 17.53 11.21
C THR A 550 -28.48 18.40 9.97
N ILE A 551 -28.89 17.79 8.85
CA ILE A 551 -29.05 18.48 7.57
C ILE A 551 -30.42 18.12 7.01
N GLY A 552 -31.24 19.16 6.76
CA GLY A 552 -32.65 18.97 6.44
C GLY A 552 -33.36 18.19 7.54
N ARG A 553 -34.02 17.09 7.18
CA ARG A 553 -34.71 16.20 8.12
C ARG A 553 -33.85 15.01 8.57
N HIS A 554 -32.58 14.92 8.19
CA HIS A 554 -31.73 13.80 8.55
C HIS A 554 -30.73 14.13 9.65
N LEU A 555 -30.59 13.21 10.61
CA LEU A 555 -29.53 13.20 11.61
C LEU A 555 -28.48 12.17 11.21
N PHE A 556 -27.24 12.60 11.03
CA PHE A 556 -26.12 11.77 10.55
C PHE A 556 -25.19 11.38 11.70
N TRP A 557 -24.80 10.10 11.77
CA TRP A 557 -24.08 9.53 12.91
C TRP A 557 -22.85 8.72 12.51
N SER A 558 -21.83 8.77 13.36
CA SER A 558 -20.63 7.91 13.33
C SER A 558 -20.55 7.03 14.58
N GLY A 559 -19.61 6.07 14.62
CA GLY A 559 -19.33 5.26 15.81
C GLY A 559 -20.42 4.25 16.23
N ILE A 560 -21.43 4.04 15.39
CA ILE A 560 -22.42 2.95 15.52
C ILE A 560 -21.73 1.61 15.24
N ARG A 561 -21.78 0.64 16.15
CA ARG A 561 -21.17 -0.70 15.99
C ARG A 561 -22.15 -1.72 15.43
#